data_AF-A0A670K566-F1
#
_entry.id   AF-A0A670K566-F1
#
_cell.length_a   1.000
_cell.length_b   1.000
_cell.length_c   1.000
_cell.angle_alpha   90.00
_cell.angle_beta   90.00
_cell.angle_gamma   90.00
#
_symmetry.space_group_name_H-M   'P 1'
#
loop_
_entity.id
_entity.type
_entity.pdbx_description
1 polymer ?
#
loop_
_entity_poly.entity_id
_entity_poly.type
_entity_poly.pdbx_seq_one_letter_code
_entity_poly.pdbx_strand_id
1 'polypeptide(L)'
;MHLNGTCKVTLNLRNQEAKSGCNKYVISNLFHFQVPSDDAVAHWLEQYTSSADTCTHAYWRGNCKKAGLGLVCEVGLRCRTYYVLCGSVLSVWTKVEGVLASVSGTNVKMQIVRLRTEDGQRIVGLIIPANCVSPLVNLLSTSDQSQQLAVQQQQIWQQHHPQSITNFNNA
;
A
#
# COMPACT_ATOMS: atom_id res chain seq x y z
N MET A 1 15.81 -15.47 1.32
CA MET A 1 14.86 -14.34 1.44
C MET A 1 14.44 -13.93 0.04
N HIS A 2 13.44 -14.62 -0.54
CA HIS A 2 12.88 -14.26 -1.85
C HIS A 2 11.41 -13.91 -1.63
N LEU A 3 11.13 -12.63 -1.44
CA LEU A 3 9.77 -12.10 -1.43
C LEU A 3 9.82 -10.72 -2.09
N ASN A 4 9.91 -10.69 -3.42
CA ASN A 4 9.53 -9.52 -4.21
C ASN A 4 8.00 -9.51 -4.30
N GLY A 5 7.35 -9.24 -3.15
CA GLY A 5 5.89 -9.23 -3.03
C GLY A 5 5.38 -7.81 -2.86
N THR A 6 4.36 -7.43 -3.62
CA THR A 6 3.54 -6.25 -3.31
C THR A 6 2.49 -6.65 -2.28
N CYS A 7 2.59 -6.11 -1.07
CA CYS A 7 1.60 -6.32 -0.02
C CYS A 7 0.57 -5.19 -0.04
N LYS A 8 -0.72 -5.55 0.04
CA LYS A 8 -1.80 -4.59 0.25
C LYS A 8 -1.95 -4.37 1.76
N VAL A 9 -1.80 -3.14 2.22
CA VAL A 9 -1.86 -2.76 3.64
C VAL A 9 -2.97 -1.76 3.84
N THR A 10 -3.97 -2.11 4.66
CA THR A 10 -5.04 -1.19 5.02
C THR A 10 -4.74 -0.59 6.39
N LEU A 11 -4.45 0.71 6.42
CA LEU A 11 -4.26 1.48 7.64
C LEU A 11 -5.61 2.04 8.09
N ASN A 12 -6.03 1.68 9.30
CA ASN A 12 -7.11 2.36 10.00
C ASN A 12 -6.53 3.61 10.68
N LEU A 13 -6.92 4.80 10.23
CA LEU A 13 -6.52 6.06 10.82
C LEU A 13 -7.18 6.20 12.19
N ARG A 14 -6.60 5.55 13.21
CA ARG A 14 -6.90 5.56 14.67
C ARG A 14 -8.36 5.76 15.09
N ASN A 15 -8.86 4.81 15.89
CA ASN A 15 -10.05 4.93 16.73
C ASN A 15 -10.26 6.36 17.26
N GLN A 16 -11.26 7.06 16.73
CA GLN A 16 -11.94 8.06 17.53
C GLN A 16 -12.75 7.27 18.55
N GLU A 17 -12.15 7.00 19.72
CA GLU A 17 -12.97 6.69 20.89
C GLU A 17 -13.98 7.84 21.04
N ALA A 18 -15.26 7.52 21.08
CA ALA A 18 -16.31 8.48 21.36
C ALA A 18 -16.09 9.00 22.79
N LYS A 19 -15.23 10.02 22.93
CA LYS A 19 -15.12 10.78 24.17
C LYS A 19 -16.50 11.38 24.41
N SER A 20 -17.09 11.01 25.53
CA SER A 20 -18.37 11.46 26.09
C SER A 20 -18.38 12.98 26.28
N GLY A 21 -18.48 13.68 25.16
CA GLY A 21 -18.45 15.14 25.00
C GLY A 21 -18.97 15.48 23.61
N CYS A 22 -20.08 14.85 23.22
CA CYS A 22 -20.70 15.04 21.92
C CYS A 22 -21.45 16.38 21.88
N ASN A 23 -20.78 17.42 21.40
CA ASN A 23 -21.45 18.44 20.57
C ASN A 23 -20.99 18.22 19.12
N LYS A 24 -21.59 17.22 18.45
CA LYS A 24 -21.46 17.05 17.00
C LYS A 24 -22.82 17.29 16.36
N TYR A 25 -22.87 18.38 15.59
CA TYR A 25 -24.03 18.86 14.87
C TYR A 25 -24.20 18.06 13.58
N VAL A 26 -25.35 17.44 13.38
CA VAL A 26 -25.73 16.80 12.11
C VAL A 26 -26.31 17.89 11.21
N ILE A 27 -25.61 18.23 10.11
CA ILE A 27 -26.14 19.16 9.11
C ILE A 27 -26.92 18.35 8.08
N SER A 28 -28.22 18.22 8.32
CA SER A 28 -29.21 17.86 7.31
C SER A 28 -30.39 18.81 7.45
N ASN A 29 -30.40 19.86 6.62
CA ASN A 29 -31.50 20.80 6.40
C ASN A 29 -32.09 21.50 7.65
N LEU A 30 -31.57 22.71 7.91
CA LEU A 30 -32.21 23.83 8.62
C LEU A 30 -32.84 23.64 10.02
N PHE A 31 -32.60 22.54 10.73
CA PHE A 31 -32.92 22.46 12.16
C PHE A 31 -31.81 21.76 12.94
N HIS A 32 -31.20 22.50 13.87
CA HIS A 32 -30.28 21.93 14.86
C HIS A 32 -31.10 21.40 16.03
N PHE A 33 -31.39 20.10 16.05
CA PHE A 33 -31.96 19.44 17.22
C PHE A 33 -30.84 18.85 18.06
N GLN A 34 -30.84 19.13 19.37
CA GLN A 34 -30.03 18.38 20.32
C GLN A 34 -30.60 16.96 20.38
N VAL A 35 -29.77 15.99 20.03
CA VAL A 35 -30.12 14.58 20.09
C VAL A 35 -29.61 14.03 21.44
N PRO A 36 -30.43 13.29 22.20
CA PRO A 36 -29.97 12.56 23.38
C PRO A 36 -28.76 11.67 23.05
N SER A 37 -27.86 11.47 24.02
CA SER A 37 -26.63 10.71 23.78
C SER A 37 -26.89 9.30 23.23
N ASP A 38 -27.96 8.64 23.68
CA ASP A 38 -28.26 7.26 23.29
C ASP A 38 -28.69 7.14 21.82
N ASP A 39 -29.47 8.09 21.31
CA ASP A 39 -29.90 8.12 19.90
C ASP A 39 -28.75 8.52 18.95
N ALA A 40 -27.81 9.34 19.44
CA ALA A 40 -26.65 9.77 18.66
C ALA A 40 -25.63 8.64 18.43
N VAL A 41 -25.55 7.66 19.35
CA VAL A 41 -24.60 6.54 19.26
C VAL A 41 -24.89 5.67 18.04
N ALA A 42 -26.16 5.38 17.75
CA ALA A 42 -26.55 4.55 16.61
C ALA A 42 -26.12 5.18 15.28
N HIS A 43 -26.44 6.47 15.08
CA HIS A 43 -26.04 7.21 13.89
C HIS A 43 -24.52 7.36 13.75
N TRP A 44 -23.83 7.59 14.87
CA TRP A 44 -22.37 7.65 14.85
C TRP A 44 -21.76 6.29 14.48
N LEU A 45 -22.27 5.19 15.02
CA LEU A 45 -21.76 3.84 14.76
C LEU A 45 -22.00 3.43 13.30
N GLU A 46 -23.16 3.76 12.75
CA GLU A 46 -23.48 3.56 11.34
C GLU A 46 -22.50 4.33 10.45
N GLN A 47 -22.32 5.63 10.72
CA GLN A 47 -21.38 6.47 9.99
C GLN A 47 -19.93 5.97 10.13
N TYR A 48 -19.54 5.56 11.34
CA TYR A 48 -18.20 5.00 11.61
C TYR A 48 -17.98 3.71 10.81
N THR A 49 -18.98 2.83 10.78
CA THR A 49 -18.91 1.57 10.03
C THR A 49 -18.82 1.84 8.53
N SER A 50 -19.69 2.69 7.99
CA SER A 50 -19.71 3.05 6.57
C SER A 50 -18.43 3.78 6.13
N SER A 51 -17.83 4.60 6.98
CA SER A 51 -16.58 5.32 6.65
C SER A 51 -15.36 4.41 6.41
N ALA A 52 -15.48 3.10 6.63
CA ALA A 52 -14.42 2.15 6.29
C ALA A 52 -14.11 2.14 4.78
N ASP A 53 -15.13 2.22 3.95
CA ASP A 53 -15.04 2.03 2.50
C ASP A 53 -15.90 3.03 1.70
N THR A 54 -16.84 3.70 2.37
CA THR A 54 -17.78 4.63 1.74
C THR A 54 -17.38 6.08 2.03
N CYS A 55 -17.10 6.85 0.99
CA CYS A 55 -16.74 8.25 1.15
C CYS A 55 -17.93 9.08 1.65
N THR A 56 -17.65 10.18 2.35
CA THR A 56 -18.69 11.07 2.90
C THR A 56 -19.67 11.60 1.85
N HIS A 57 -19.22 11.75 0.60
CA HIS A 57 -20.11 12.11 -0.51
C HIS A 57 -21.16 11.04 -0.79
N ALA A 58 -20.73 9.78 -0.91
CA ALA A 58 -21.63 8.66 -1.16
C ALA A 58 -22.53 8.39 0.05
N TYR A 59 -22.01 8.53 1.26
CA TYR A 59 -22.80 8.36 2.49
C TYR A 59 -23.96 9.37 2.59
N TRP A 60 -23.69 10.67 2.46
CA TRP A 60 -24.74 11.68 2.63
C TRP A 60 -25.60 11.91 1.40
N ARG A 61 -25.04 11.78 0.19
CA ARG A 61 -25.73 12.12 -1.07
C ARG A 61 -26.13 10.91 -1.90
N GLY A 62 -25.77 9.70 -1.48
CA GLY A 62 -25.99 8.45 -2.24
C GLY A 62 -25.12 8.31 -3.50
N ASN A 63 -24.42 9.36 -3.93
CA ASN A 63 -23.60 9.35 -5.13
C ASN A 63 -22.32 10.16 -4.96
N CYS A 64 -21.21 9.64 -5.48
CA CYS A 64 -19.93 10.34 -5.51
C CYS A 64 -19.43 10.43 -6.95
N LYS A 65 -19.15 11.66 -7.43
CA LYS A 65 -18.65 11.89 -8.79
C LYS A 65 -17.40 11.09 -9.13
N LYS A 66 -16.46 10.95 -8.17
CA LYS A 66 -15.25 10.12 -8.39
C LYS A 66 -15.61 8.63 -8.49
N ALA A 67 -16.41 8.12 -7.55
CA ALA A 67 -16.83 6.73 -7.57
C ALA A 67 -17.64 6.38 -8.83
N GLY A 68 -18.52 7.29 -9.28
CA GLY A 68 -19.30 7.13 -10.50
C GLY A 68 -18.45 7.12 -11.79
N LEU A 69 -17.24 7.66 -11.74
CA LEU A 69 -16.24 7.54 -12.82
C LEU A 69 -15.32 6.31 -12.65
N GLY A 70 -15.61 5.42 -11.69
CA GLY A 70 -14.76 4.28 -11.34
C GLY A 70 -13.47 4.66 -10.61
N LEU A 71 -13.34 5.91 -10.14
CA LEU A 71 -12.17 6.39 -9.42
C LEU A 71 -12.37 6.30 -7.91
N VAL A 72 -11.29 5.99 -7.19
CA VAL A 72 -11.31 5.92 -5.72
C VAL A 72 -11.49 7.33 -5.12
N CYS A 73 -12.42 7.45 -4.17
CA CYS A 73 -12.63 8.66 -3.38
C CYS A 73 -12.26 8.42 -1.92
N GLU A 74 -11.20 9.04 -1.44
CA GLU A 74 -10.72 8.88 -0.06
C GLU A 74 -11.31 9.91 0.92
N VAL A 75 -12.29 10.70 0.49
CA VAL A 75 -12.83 11.80 1.30
C VAL A 75 -13.68 11.23 2.44
N GLY A 76 -13.21 11.45 3.66
CA GLY A 76 -13.88 11.00 4.89
C GLY A 76 -13.83 9.50 5.14
N LEU A 77 -12.96 8.77 4.44
CA LEU A 77 -12.65 7.40 4.79
C LEU A 77 -11.76 7.35 6.04
N ARG A 78 -12.10 6.47 6.99
CA ARG A 78 -11.24 6.17 8.15
C ARG A 78 -10.16 5.14 7.82
N CYS A 79 -10.41 4.27 6.85
CA CYS A 79 -9.43 3.30 6.36
C CYS A 79 -8.83 3.78 5.05
N ARG A 80 -7.50 3.70 4.95
CA ARG A 80 -6.77 3.91 3.70
C ARG A 80 -5.99 2.68 3.34
N THR A 81 -6.06 2.30 2.07
CA THR A 81 -5.30 1.17 1.54
C THR A 81 -4.09 1.69 0.81
N TYR A 82 -2.93 1.20 1.22
CA TYR A 82 -1.65 1.44 0.58
C TYR A 82 -1.11 0.14 -0.01
N TYR A 83 -0.45 0.25 -1.16
CA TYR A 83 0.34 -0.83 -1.72
C TYR A 83 1.78 -0.61 -1.30
N VAL A 84 2.38 -1.63 -0.69
CA VAL A 84 3.74 -1.57 -0.20
C VAL A 84 4.56 -2.63 -0.90
N LEU A 85 5.60 -2.21 -1.62
CA LEU A 85 6.61 -3.11 -2.16
C LEU A 85 7.56 -3.51 -1.03
N CYS A 86 7.62 -4.81 -0.76
CA CYS A 86 8.43 -5.38 0.31
C CYS A 86 9.61 -6.18 -0.29
N GLY A 87 10.68 -6.36 0.48
CA GLY A 87 11.85 -7.14 0.06
C GLY A 87 13.11 -6.27 -0.13
N SER A 88 13.95 -6.62 -1.11
CA SER A 88 15.20 -5.90 -1.40
C SER A 88 14.92 -4.65 -2.25
N VAL A 89 14.17 -3.69 -1.70
CA VAL A 89 13.72 -2.49 -2.42
C VAL A 89 14.88 -1.66 -2.97
N LEU A 90 16.00 -1.60 -2.24
CA LEU A 90 17.19 -0.85 -2.66
C LEU A 90 17.82 -1.40 -3.94
N SER A 91 17.84 -2.72 -4.13
CA SER A 91 18.45 -3.34 -5.33
C SER A 91 17.60 -3.12 -6.60
N VAL A 92 16.32 -2.78 -6.45
CA VAL A 92 15.41 -2.52 -7.57
C VAL A 92 15.02 -1.05 -7.68
N TRP A 93 15.58 -0.17 -6.84
CA TRP A 93 15.21 1.25 -6.72
C TRP A 93 15.09 1.96 -8.06
N THR A 94 16.12 1.90 -8.91
CA THR A 94 16.17 2.56 -10.22
C THR A 94 15.08 2.05 -11.17
N LYS A 95 14.76 0.75 -11.13
CA LYS A 95 13.66 0.18 -11.94
C LYS A 95 12.32 0.71 -11.48
N VAL A 96 12.14 0.83 -10.17
CA VAL A 96 10.92 1.38 -9.58
C VAL A 96 10.78 2.86 -9.95
N GLU A 97 11.87 3.65 -9.89
CA GLU A 97 11.87 5.07 -10.31
C GLU A 97 11.45 5.23 -11.77
N GLY A 98 11.97 4.39 -12.67
CA GLY A 98 11.60 4.42 -14.09
C GLY A 98 10.10 4.15 -14.32
N VAL A 99 9.50 3.23 -13.56
CA VAL A 99 8.05 2.98 -13.66
C VAL A 99 7.24 4.13 -13.07
N LEU A 100 7.63 4.67 -11.91
CA LEU A 100 6.91 5.81 -11.33
C LEU A 100 6.98 7.04 -12.24
N ALA A 101 8.12 7.31 -12.87
CA ALA A 101 8.27 8.43 -13.81
C ALA A 101 7.47 8.25 -15.10
N SER A 102 7.32 7.02 -15.60
CA SER A 102 6.58 6.75 -16.85
C SER A 102 5.06 6.71 -16.65
N VAL A 103 4.59 6.19 -15.52
CA VAL A 103 3.16 6.04 -15.23
C VAL A 103 2.58 7.29 -14.57
N SER A 104 3.35 7.97 -13.74
CA SER A 104 2.93 9.18 -13.06
C SER A 104 3.64 10.37 -13.69
N GLY A 105 2.92 11.15 -14.51
CA GLY A 105 3.41 12.45 -15.01
C GLY A 105 3.64 13.50 -13.91
N THR A 106 3.56 13.11 -12.64
CA THR A 106 3.85 13.87 -11.44
C THR A 106 5.09 13.27 -10.76
N ASN A 107 5.89 14.12 -10.11
CA ASN A 107 7.09 13.69 -9.40
C ASN A 107 6.71 12.93 -8.11
N VAL A 108 6.34 11.65 -8.25
CA VAL A 108 5.93 10.81 -7.12
C VAL A 108 7.15 10.48 -6.29
N LYS A 109 7.27 11.14 -5.14
CA LYS A 109 8.32 10.88 -4.18
C LYS A 109 8.16 9.47 -3.59
N MET A 110 9.19 8.66 -3.72
CA MET A 110 9.28 7.38 -3.04
C MET A 110 9.29 7.57 -1.52
N GLN A 111 8.44 6.82 -0.81
CA GLN A 111 8.35 6.87 0.65
C GLN A 111 8.60 5.49 1.28
N ILE A 112 9.69 5.38 2.03
CA ILE A 112 9.99 4.20 2.83
C ILE A 112 9.07 4.17 4.06
N VAL A 113 8.48 3.02 4.31
CA VAL A 113 7.63 2.75 5.47
C VAL A 113 8.12 1.55 6.25
N ARG A 114 7.88 1.59 7.57
CA ARG A 114 8.14 0.47 8.49
C ARG A 114 6.79 0.01 9.03
N LEU A 115 6.44 -1.22 8.72
CA LEU A 115 5.20 -1.86 9.12
C LEU A 115 5.46 -2.86 10.23
N ARG A 116 4.48 -3.03 11.11
CA ARG A 116 4.39 -4.17 12.04
C ARG A 116 3.13 -4.94 11.67
N THR A 117 3.31 -6.21 11.36
CA THR A 117 2.18 -7.13 11.14
C THR A 117 1.54 -7.51 12.47
N GLU A 118 0.33 -8.05 12.44
CA GLU A 118 -0.36 -8.55 13.63
C GLU A 118 0.44 -9.69 14.30
N ASP A 119 1.14 -10.50 13.50
CA ASP A 119 2.07 -11.54 13.97
C ASP A 119 3.38 -10.98 14.57
N GLY A 120 3.50 -9.65 14.72
CA GLY A 120 4.66 -8.98 15.29
C GLY A 120 5.87 -8.86 14.35
N GLN A 121 5.79 -9.37 13.13
CA GLN A 121 6.86 -9.24 12.14
C GLN A 121 7.02 -7.79 11.70
N ARG A 122 8.27 -7.33 11.64
CA ARG A 122 8.63 -5.97 11.20
C ARG A 122 9.02 -6.02 9.73
N ILE A 123 8.33 -5.27 8.91
CA ILE A 123 8.57 -5.20 7.46
C ILE A 123 8.99 -3.78 7.11
N VAL A 124 10.05 -3.64 6.33
CA VAL A 124 10.41 -2.37 5.69
C VAL A 124 10.02 -2.47 4.22
N GLY A 125 9.35 -1.44 3.72
CA GLY A 125 8.89 -1.42 2.33
C GLY A 125 8.74 0.00 1.79
N LEU A 126 8.33 0.09 0.54
CA LEU A 126 8.11 1.34 -0.18
C LEU A 126 6.64 1.47 -0.56
N ILE A 127 6.01 2.60 -0.22
CA ILE A 127 4.66 2.88 -0.70
C ILE A 127 4.72 3.10 -2.21
N ILE A 128 3.85 2.40 -2.93
CA ILE A 128 3.65 2.55 -4.37
C ILE A 128 2.21 2.94 -4.68
N PRO A 129 1.98 3.84 -5.65
CA PRO A 129 0.66 4.12 -6.19
C PRO A 129 0.01 2.87 -6.80
N ALA A 130 -1.32 2.78 -6.72
CA ALA A 130 -2.08 1.63 -7.22
C ALA A 130 -1.88 1.37 -8.73
N ASN A 131 -1.80 2.45 -9.52
CA ASN A 131 -1.55 2.39 -10.96
C ASN A 131 -0.14 1.85 -11.31
N CYS A 132 0.81 1.89 -10.38
CA CYS A 132 2.15 1.36 -10.59
C CYS A 132 2.30 -0.12 -10.19
N VAL A 133 1.31 -0.72 -9.51
CA VAL A 133 1.40 -2.09 -9.00
C VAL A 133 1.61 -3.10 -10.13
N SER A 134 0.71 -3.16 -11.12
CA SER A 134 0.80 -4.14 -12.20
C SER A 134 2.07 -3.99 -13.05
N PRO A 135 2.47 -2.76 -13.47
CA PRO A 135 3.73 -2.56 -14.18
C PRO A 135 4.96 -3.00 -13.38
N LEU A 136 4.99 -2.70 -12.07
CA LEU A 136 6.09 -3.12 -11.20
C LEU A 136 6.15 -4.64 -11.05
N VAL A 137 5.01 -5.30 -10.82
CA VAL A 137 4.96 -6.76 -10.71
C VAL A 137 5.49 -7.42 -11.97
N ASN A 138 5.08 -6.97 -13.15
CA ASN A 138 5.53 -7.53 -14.43
C ASN A 138 7.05 -7.33 -14.65
N LEU A 139 7.55 -6.12 -14.39
CA LEU A 139 8.97 -5.79 -14.57
C LEU A 139 9.88 -6.58 -13.62
N LEU A 140 9.49 -6.67 -12.35
CA LEU A 140 10.27 -7.35 -11.32
C LEU A 140 10.25 -8.86 -11.52
N SER A 141 9.10 -9.44 -11.89
CA SER A 141 8.99 -10.88 -12.16
C SER A 141 9.87 -11.32 -13.34
N THR A 142 9.91 -10.52 -14.41
CA THR A 142 10.74 -10.81 -15.60
C THR A 142 12.24 -10.70 -15.27
N SER A 143 12.59 -9.74 -14.41
CA SER A 143 13.96 -9.55 -13.95
C SER A 143 14.46 -10.74 -13.12
N ASP A 144 13.63 -11.25 -12.21
CA ASP A 144 13.98 -12.39 -11.35
C ASP A 144 14.24 -13.65 -12.18
N GLN A 145 13.40 -13.94 -13.19
CA GLN A 145 13.62 -15.08 -14.10
C GLN A 145 14.94 -14.95 -14.86
N SER A 146 15.24 -13.76 -15.38
CA SER A 146 16.47 -13.52 -16.14
C SER A 146 17.72 -13.70 -15.27
N GLN A 147 17.68 -13.26 -14.01
CA GLN A 147 18.78 -13.45 -13.06
C GLN A 147 18.96 -14.93 -12.69
N GLN A 148 17.87 -15.65 -12.44
CA GLN A 148 17.94 -17.09 -12.14
C GLN A 148 18.54 -17.88 -13.31
N LEU A 149 18.15 -17.57 -14.55
CA LEU A 149 18.71 -18.19 -15.75
C LEU A 149 20.19 -17.86 -15.94
N ALA A 150 20.62 -16.64 -15.63
CA ALA A 150 22.03 -16.24 -15.69
C ALA A 150 22.88 -16.96 -14.64
N VAL A 151 22.38 -17.07 -13.39
CA VAL A 151 23.03 -17.81 -12.32
C VAL A 151 23.12 -19.30 -12.66
N GLN A 152 22.03 -19.88 -13.19
CA GLN A 152 22.02 -21.28 -13.61
C GLN A 152 23.02 -21.54 -14.74
N GLN A 153 23.09 -20.68 -15.76
CA GLN A 153 24.08 -20.79 -16.84
C GLN A 153 25.51 -20.68 -16.33
N GLN A 154 25.80 -19.76 -15.40
CA GLN A 154 27.12 -19.65 -14.78
C GLN A 154 27.48 -20.91 -13.99
N GLN A 155 26.54 -21.50 -13.25
CA GLN A 155 26.75 -22.75 -12.53
C GLN A 155 27.05 -23.91 -13.48
N ILE A 156 26.28 -24.04 -14.57
CA ILE A 156 26.56 -25.03 -15.62
C ILE A 156 27.95 -24.79 -16.22
N TRP A 157 28.30 -23.54 -16.54
CA TRP A 157 29.61 -23.20 -17.09
C TRP A 157 30.77 -23.56 -16.15
N GLN A 158 30.60 -23.35 -14.84
CA GLN A 158 31.57 -23.73 -13.80
C GLN A 158 31.72 -25.25 -13.66
N GLN A 159 30.62 -26.01 -13.76
CA GLN A 159 30.70 -27.49 -13.68
C GLN A 159 31.45 -28.10 -14.87
N HIS A 160 31.36 -27.47 -16.04
CA HIS A 160 32.06 -27.92 -17.24
C HIS A 160 33.53 -27.45 -17.33
N HIS A 161 34.01 -26.56 -16.44
CA HIS A 161 35.40 -26.06 -16.43
C HIS A 161 36.07 -26.13 -15.03
N PRO A 162 36.41 -27.32 -14.50
CA PRO A 162 36.95 -27.48 -13.13
C PRO A 162 38.44 -27.08 -12.93
N GLN A 163 39.12 -26.47 -13.91
CA GLN A 163 40.60 -26.38 -13.92
C GLN A 163 41.19 -24.95 -13.72
N SER A 164 40.50 -24.03 -13.06
CA SER A 164 41.08 -22.70 -12.74
C SER A 164 41.02 -22.30 -11.26
N ILE A 165 41.15 -23.26 -10.35
CA ILE A 165 41.56 -22.98 -8.96
C ILE A 165 43.08 -23.15 -8.90
N THR A 166 43.82 -22.12 -9.29
CA THR A 166 45.23 -22.01 -8.89
C THR A 166 45.26 -21.64 -7.41
N ASN A 167 45.58 -22.65 -6.59
CA ASN A 167 45.97 -22.47 -5.20
C ASN A 167 47.16 -21.52 -5.11
N PHE A 168 46.91 -20.25 -4.75
CA PHE A 168 47.90 -19.41 -4.11
C PHE A 168 47.74 -19.57 -2.59
N ASN A 169 48.34 -20.64 -2.06
CA ASN A 169 48.57 -20.76 -0.62
C ASN A 169 50.08 -20.85 -0.38
N ASN A 170 50.58 -19.73 0.14
CA ASN A 170 51.68 -19.57 1.10
C ASN A 170 53.07 -20.13 0.76
N ALA A 171 53.97 -19.19 0.45
CA ALA A 171 55.39 -19.28 0.81
C ALA A 171 55.60 -18.69 2.22
#